data_AF-A0A5X4PE15-F1
#
_entry.id   AF-A0A5X4PE15-F1
#
_cell.length_a   1.000
_cell.length_b   1.000
_cell.length_c   1.000
_cell.angle_alpha   90.00
_cell.angle_beta   90.00
_cell.angle_gamma   90.00
#
_symmetry.space_group_name_H-M   'P 1'
#
loop_
_entity.id
_entity.type
_entity.pdbx_description
1 polymer ?
#
loop_
_entity_poly.entity_id
_entity_poly.type
_entity_poly.pdbx_seq_one_letter_code
_entity_poly.pdbx_strand_id
1 'polypeptide(L)'
;MRLKYAITIGDPKSAQIVAYQARSTGDSHLTREDIVTALGVTQSRCRAGLSLIYAKYTKDPHAAEVALSELKIYAFQIAEEYFPGHSGTGFRTALTIMSMLALEEYCRTVDTPGAKCMCGGKGEIRDLKSSRRKGRPVSKTCPRCHGTGLKPLTRSRCHHAILKHYPVSQPTFSRHWNPFYDALLTWCERQESIAEASYNLVTSLTPGIKE
;
A
#
# COMPACT_ATOMS: atom_id res chain seq x y z
N MET A 1 -0.13 -0.83 -20.12
CA MET A 1 -0.22 -1.92 -19.12
C MET A 1 -0.40 -1.30 -17.72
N ARG A 2 -1.10 -1.93 -16.76
CA ARG A 2 -1.18 -1.40 -15.38
C ARG A 2 0.11 -1.71 -14.60
N LEU A 3 0.65 -0.74 -13.85
CA LEU A 3 1.90 -0.89 -13.08
C LEU A 3 1.89 -2.13 -12.16
N LYS A 4 0.74 -2.41 -11.50
CA LYS A 4 0.58 -3.57 -10.60
C LYS A 4 0.76 -4.93 -11.30
N TYR A 5 0.51 -5.00 -12.61
CA TYR A 5 0.79 -6.19 -13.41
C TYR A 5 2.24 -6.18 -13.91
N ALA A 6 2.75 -5.01 -14.30
CA ALA A 6 4.12 -4.83 -14.78
C ALA A 6 5.18 -5.31 -13.78
N ILE A 7 5.02 -4.98 -12.49
CA ILE A 7 5.94 -5.43 -11.43
C ILE A 7 6.03 -6.96 -11.32
N THR A 8 4.97 -7.68 -11.69
CA THR A 8 4.97 -9.15 -11.67
C THR A 8 5.70 -9.75 -12.86
N ILE A 9 5.85 -9.01 -13.97
CA ILE A 9 6.60 -9.46 -15.15
C ILE A 9 8.11 -9.18 -14.98
N GLY A 10 8.43 -8.08 -14.30
CA GLY A 10 9.81 -7.70 -13.98
C GLY A 10 10.44 -8.51 -12.84
N ASP A 11 9.64 -9.24 -12.06
CA ASP A 11 10.15 -10.05 -10.95
C ASP A 11 10.87 -11.31 -11.47
N PRO A 12 12.16 -11.53 -11.14
CA PRO A 12 12.90 -12.71 -11.60
C PRO A 12 12.34 -14.04 -11.06
N LYS A 13 11.56 -14.02 -9.98
CA LYS A 13 10.89 -15.19 -9.39
C LYS A 13 9.46 -15.36 -9.87
N SER A 14 8.95 -14.44 -10.68
CA SER A 14 7.65 -14.65 -11.31
C SER A 14 7.69 -15.92 -12.14
N ALA A 15 6.61 -16.70 -12.11
CA ALA A 15 6.40 -17.70 -13.15
C ALA A 15 6.63 -16.97 -14.47
N GLN A 16 7.43 -17.52 -15.39
CA GLN A 16 7.58 -16.93 -16.72
C GLN A 16 6.21 -16.93 -17.37
N ILE A 17 5.44 -15.88 -17.11
CA ILE A 17 4.25 -15.56 -17.84
C ILE A 17 4.84 -15.15 -19.18
N VAL A 18 5.02 -16.14 -20.07
CA VAL A 18 4.91 -15.91 -21.50
C VAL A 18 3.67 -15.05 -21.58
N ALA A 19 3.85 -13.75 -21.84
CA ALA A 19 2.77 -12.79 -21.77
C ALA A 19 1.59 -13.47 -22.46
N TYR A 20 0.46 -13.66 -21.76
CA TYR A 20 -0.78 -13.99 -22.45
C TYR A 20 -1.09 -12.73 -23.25
N GLN A 21 -0.38 -12.61 -24.37
CA GLN A 21 -0.63 -11.69 -25.44
C GLN A 21 -2.02 -12.08 -25.88
N ALA A 22 -3.02 -11.31 -25.42
CA ALA A 22 -4.22 -11.19 -26.20
C ALA A 22 -3.73 -10.87 -27.62
N ARG A 23 -3.93 -11.80 -28.55
CA ARG A 23 -3.52 -11.68 -29.96
C ARG A 23 -4.19 -10.43 -30.52
N SER A 24 -3.53 -9.30 -30.35
CA SER A 24 -3.93 -8.02 -30.87
C SER A 24 -2.90 -7.70 -31.92
N THR A 25 -3.36 -7.62 -33.16
CA THR A 25 -2.54 -7.54 -34.38
C THR A 25 -2.03 -6.13 -34.66
N GLY A 26 -1.74 -5.34 -33.61
CA GLY A 26 -1.26 -3.95 -33.74
C GLY A 26 0.10 -3.75 -33.09
N ASP A 27 0.93 -2.88 -33.65
CA ASP A 27 2.32 -2.58 -33.22
C ASP A 27 2.44 -1.88 -31.85
N SER A 28 1.36 -1.78 -31.08
CA SER A 28 1.26 -1.00 -29.84
C SER A 28 1.43 -1.85 -28.56
N HIS A 29 2.29 -2.88 -28.59
CA HIS A 29 2.51 -3.76 -27.44
C HIS A 29 3.82 -3.44 -26.72
N LEU A 30 3.74 -3.27 -25.41
CA LEU A 30 4.93 -3.20 -24.56
C LEU A 30 5.57 -4.59 -24.47
N THR A 31 6.84 -4.68 -24.84
CA THR A 31 7.69 -5.86 -24.65
C THR A 31 8.11 -6.00 -23.18
N ARG A 32 8.72 -7.15 -22.84
CA ARG A 32 9.29 -7.33 -21.49
C ARG A 32 10.39 -6.31 -21.23
N GLU A 33 11.18 -6.01 -22.26
CA GLU A 33 12.26 -5.03 -22.26
C GLU A 33 11.71 -3.63 -22.00
N ASP A 34 10.62 -3.23 -22.67
CA ASP A 34 9.95 -1.95 -22.43
C ASP A 34 9.43 -1.85 -21.00
N ILE A 35 8.86 -2.93 -20.47
CA ILE A 35 8.34 -2.98 -19.09
C ILE A 35 9.47 -2.82 -18.09
N VAL A 36 10.56 -3.58 -18.22
CA VAL A 36 11.71 -3.50 -17.31
C VAL A 36 12.38 -2.13 -17.41
N THR A 37 12.51 -1.57 -18.61
CA THR A 37 13.03 -0.22 -18.84
C THR A 37 12.15 0.82 -18.17
N ALA A 38 10.83 0.75 -18.37
CA ALA A 38 9.88 1.67 -17.75
C ALA A 38 9.88 1.57 -16.22
N LEU A 39 10.02 0.36 -15.67
CA LEU A 39 10.17 0.14 -14.22
C LEU A 39 11.48 0.76 -13.71
N GLY A 40 12.60 0.60 -14.41
CA GLY A 40 13.88 1.22 -14.04
C GLY A 40 13.83 2.75 -14.06
N VAL A 41 13.21 3.34 -15.11
CA VAL A 41 12.99 4.80 -15.18
C VAL A 41 12.04 5.28 -14.08
N THR A 42 10.99 4.49 -13.78
CA THR A 42 10.07 4.82 -12.68
C THR A 42 10.79 4.74 -11.33
N GLN A 43 11.70 3.78 -11.14
CA GLN A 43 12.48 3.64 -9.91
C GLN A 43 13.39 4.84 -9.67
N SER A 44 14.04 5.36 -10.72
CA SER A 44 14.94 6.51 -10.61
C SER A 44 14.19 7.81 -10.29
N ARG A 45 12.95 7.95 -10.77
CA ARG A 45 12.09 9.13 -10.51
C ARG A 45 11.29 9.03 -9.22
N CYS A 46 10.83 7.82 -8.88
CA CYS A 46 9.81 7.58 -7.87
C CYS A 46 10.19 6.38 -6.98
N ARG A 47 11.39 6.42 -6.40
CA ARG A 47 11.94 5.34 -5.57
C ARG A 47 10.99 4.90 -4.46
N ALA A 48 10.49 5.83 -3.64
CA ALA A 48 9.60 5.53 -2.52
C ALA A 48 8.32 4.82 -2.97
N GLY A 49 7.63 5.37 -3.97
CA GLY A 49 6.39 4.81 -4.51
C GLY A 49 6.57 3.42 -5.12
N LEU A 50 7.65 3.21 -5.90
CA LEU A 50 7.89 1.90 -6.49
C LEU A 50 8.29 0.87 -5.42
N SER A 51 9.11 1.24 -4.43
CA SER A 51 9.44 0.37 -3.30
C SER A 51 8.20 -0.01 -2.47
N LEU A 52 7.28 0.92 -2.24
CA LEU A 52 6.00 0.65 -1.58
C LEU A 52 5.16 -0.39 -2.36
N ILE A 53 5.13 -0.27 -3.69
CA ILE A 53 4.39 -1.19 -4.55
C ILE A 53 5.01 -2.60 -4.51
N TYR A 54 6.34 -2.72 -4.62
CA TYR A 54 7.02 -4.01 -4.48
C TYR A 54 6.79 -4.62 -3.08
N ALA A 55 6.98 -3.85 -2.02
CA ALA A 55 6.72 -4.30 -0.65
C ALA A 55 5.29 -4.82 -0.46
N LYS A 56 4.30 -4.15 -1.07
CA LYS A 56 2.88 -4.49 -0.95
C LYS A 56 2.48 -5.71 -1.78
N TYR A 57 2.87 -5.79 -3.04
CA TYR A 57 2.34 -6.79 -3.97
C TYR A 57 3.26 -7.98 -4.22
N THR A 58 4.59 -7.80 -4.19
CA THR A 58 5.56 -8.90 -4.35
C THR A 58 6.13 -9.38 -3.02
N LYS A 59 5.82 -8.67 -1.92
CA LYS A 59 6.33 -8.95 -0.57
C LYS A 59 7.86 -8.93 -0.52
N ASP A 60 8.50 -8.11 -1.35
CA ASP A 60 9.96 -7.99 -1.38
C ASP A 60 10.48 -7.33 -0.08
N PRO A 61 11.31 -8.04 0.72
CA PRO A 61 11.83 -7.50 1.97
C PRO A 61 12.75 -6.30 1.74
N HIS A 62 13.53 -6.28 0.66
CA HIS A 62 14.44 -5.16 0.39
C HIS A 62 13.66 -3.89 0.04
N ALA A 63 12.66 -4.00 -0.84
CA ALA A 63 11.74 -2.90 -1.10
C ALA A 63 11.00 -2.43 0.15
N ALA A 64 10.63 -3.33 1.06
CA ALA A 64 10.00 -2.98 2.34
C ALA A 64 10.94 -2.15 3.24
N GLU A 65 12.23 -2.50 3.31
CA GLU A 65 13.23 -1.72 4.05
C GLU A 65 13.41 -0.32 3.47
N VAL A 66 13.52 -0.21 2.14
CA VAL A 66 13.62 1.08 1.44
C VAL A 66 12.37 1.92 1.69
N ALA A 67 11.18 1.35 1.51
CA ALA A 67 9.92 2.03 1.76
C ALA A 67 9.79 2.52 3.21
N LEU A 68 10.21 1.70 4.18
CA LEU A 68 10.22 2.08 5.59
C LEU A 68 11.20 3.22 5.87
N SER A 69 12.38 3.21 5.24
CA SER A 69 13.37 4.28 5.38
C SER A 69 12.82 5.62 4.88
N GLU A 70 12.24 5.64 3.67
CA GLU A 70 11.61 6.83 3.08
C GLU A 70 10.43 7.33 3.93
N LEU A 71 9.58 6.41 4.41
CA LEU A 71 8.44 6.74 5.27
C LEU A 71 8.90 7.34 6.60
N LYS A 72 9.99 6.83 7.19
CA LYS A 72 10.57 7.40 8.42
C LYS A 72 11.07 8.82 8.19
N ILE A 73 11.76 9.07 7.07
CA ILE A 73 12.24 10.43 6.73
C ILE A 73 11.04 11.38 6.69
N TYR A 74 9.97 11.00 5.98
CA TYR A 74 8.73 11.78 5.93
C TYR A 74 8.10 11.96 7.33
N ALA A 75 8.04 10.90 8.13
CA ALA A 75 7.51 10.92 9.48
C ALA A 75 8.25 11.91 10.39
N PHE A 76 9.58 12.00 10.28
CA PHE A 76 10.37 12.98 11.01
C PHE A 76 10.16 14.41 10.50
N GLN A 77 9.95 14.60 9.19
CA GLN A 77 9.71 15.93 8.60
C GLN A 77 8.40 16.55 9.07
N ILE A 78 7.33 15.76 9.19
CA ILE A 78 6.01 16.26 9.62
C ILE A 78 5.81 16.21 11.14
N ALA A 79 6.76 15.66 11.91
CA ALA A 79 6.56 15.40 13.34
C ALA A 79 6.20 16.66 14.16
N GLU A 80 6.81 17.79 13.84
CA GLU A 80 6.57 19.05 14.56
C GLU A 80 5.15 19.59 14.32
N GLU A 81 4.57 19.34 13.15
CA GLU A 81 3.19 19.74 12.80
C GLU A 81 2.18 19.04 13.72
N TYR A 82 2.38 17.76 14.01
CA TYR A 82 1.45 16.95 14.81
C TYR A 82 1.75 17.00 16.31
N PHE A 83 2.99 17.32 16.70
CA PHE A 83 3.42 17.21 18.09
C PHE A 83 4.23 18.45 18.54
N PRO A 84 3.73 19.69 18.44
CA PRO A 84 4.51 20.89 18.73
C PRO A 84 5.14 20.86 20.14
N GLY A 85 6.44 21.15 20.23
CA GLY A 85 7.18 21.12 21.50
C GLY A 85 7.37 19.73 22.10
N HIS A 86 7.15 18.65 21.33
CA HIS A 86 7.36 17.29 21.80
C HIS A 86 8.81 17.08 22.27
N SER A 87 8.97 16.51 23.46
CA SER A 87 10.28 16.12 23.99
C SER A 87 10.15 14.85 24.82
N GLY A 88 11.27 14.20 25.08
CA GLY A 88 11.34 13.01 25.91
C GLY A 88 12.05 11.83 25.25
N THR A 89 12.67 11.02 26.10
CA THR A 89 13.32 9.76 25.71
C THR A 89 12.29 8.85 25.03
N GLY A 90 12.66 8.30 23.87
CA GLY A 90 11.81 7.34 23.15
C GLY A 90 10.82 7.95 22.16
N PHE A 91 10.69 9.28 22.05
CA PHE A 91 9.79 9.90 21.05
C PHE A 91 10.17 9.51 19.60
N ARG A 92 11.47 9.56 19.25
CA ARG A 92 11.95 9.13 17.93
C ARG A 92 11.66 7.65 17.66
N THR A 93 11.75 6.82 18.69
CA THR A 93 11.40 5.39 18.61
C THR A 93 9.91 5.21 18.37
N ALA A 94 9.06 6.01 19.03
CA ALA A 94 7.62 6.01 18.81
C ALA A 94 7.24 6.38 17.36
N LEU A 95 7.87 7.39 16.77
CA LEU A 95 7.69 7.74 15.35
C LEU A 95 8.09 6.58 14.43
N THR A 96 9.20 5.92 14.74
CA THR A 96 9.70 4.74 13.99
C THR A 96 8.70 3.58 14.05
N ILE A 97 8.17 3.28 15.25
CA ILE A 97 7.17 2.22 15.46
C ILE A 97 5.88 2.54 14.70
N MET A 98 5.45 3.81 14.73
CA MET A 98 4.27 4.23 13.97
C MET A 98 4.46 4.10 12.47
N SER A 99 5.64 4.43 11.95
CA SER A 99 5.99 4.22 10.55
C SER A 99 5.96 2.74 10.18
N MET A 100 6.48 1.86 11.04
CA MET A 100 6.42 0.41 10.83
C MET A 100 4.97 -0.11 10.79
N LEU A 101 4.12 0.34 11.72
CA LEU A 101 2.71 -0.05 11.77
C LEU A 101 1.90 0.50 10.61
N ALA A 102 2.22 1.70 10.13
CA ALA A 102 1.58 2.30 8.96
C ALA A 102 1.97 1.54 7.69
N LEU A 103 3.26 1.20 7.54
CA LEU A 103 3.73 0.38 6.43
C LEU A 103 3.13 -1.04 6.47
N GLU A 104 3.04 -1.66 7.66
CA GLU A 104 2.35 -2.95 7.83
C GLU A 104 0.90 -2.84 7.36
N GLU A 105 0.14 -1.85 7.83
CA GLU A 105 -1.25 -1.66 7.43
C GLU A 105 -1.40 -1.47 5.92
N TYR A 106 -0.57 -0.62 5.32
CA TYR A 106 -0.56 -0.34 3.89
C TYR A 106 -0.20 -1.56 3.03
N CYS A 107 0.78 -2.36 3.45
CA CYS A 107 1.25 -3.53 2.71
C CYS A 107 0.38 -4.77 2.87
N ARG A 108 -0.60 -4.77 3.80
CA ARG A 108 -1.51 -5.90 3.98
C ARG A 108 -2.42 -6.08 2.76
N THR A 109 -2.53 -7.33 2.36
CA THR A 109 -3.40 -7.80 1.28
C THR A 109 -4.16 -9.04 1.77
N VAL A 110 -5.15 -9.52 1.01
CA VAL A 110 -6.03 -10.64 1.43
C VAL A 110 -5.24 -11.95 1.63
N ASP A 111 -4.13 -12.11 0.92
CA ASP A 111 -3.17 -13.21 1.03
C ASP A 111 -2.19 -13.07 2.21
N THR A 112 -2.11 -11.90 2.85
CA THR A 112 -1.25 -11.73 4.04
C THR A 112 -1.79 -12.59 5.19
N PRO A 113 -0.97 -13.48 5.79
CA PRO A 113 -1.41 -14.34 6.88
C PRO A 113 -2.04 -13.55 8.04
N GLY A 114 -3.25 -13.95 8.45
CA GLY A 114 -3.99 -13.27 9.53
C GLY A 114 -4.64 -11.92 9.17
N ALA A 115 -4.38 -11.36 7.99
CA ALA A 115 -4.97 -10.10 7.55
C ALA A 115 -6.37 -10.26 6.93
N LYS A 116 -6.68 -11.44 6.37
CA LYS A 116 -7.98 -11.71 5.72
C LYS A 116 -9.14 -11.57 6.71
N CYS A 117 -10.14 -10.77 6.35
CA CYS A 117 -11.37 -10.69 7.13
C CYS A 117 -12.16 -12.02 7.06
N MET A 118 -12.93 -12.30 8.10
CA MET A 118 -13.84 -13.45 8.16
C MET A 118 -14.94 -13.48 7.08
N CYS A 119 -15.12 -12.40 6.30
CA CYS A 119 -15.93 -12.45 5.07
C CYS A 119 -15.22 -13.19 3.90
N GLY A 120 -14.03 -13.77 4.14
CA GLY A 120 -13.22 -14.43 3.12
C GLY A 120 -12.49 -13.46 2.20
N GLY A 121 -12.29 -12.20 2.63
CA GLY A 121 -11.64 -11.18 1.81
C GLY A 121 -12.56 -10.43 0.83
N LYS A 122 -13.84 -10.80 0.75
CA LYS A 122 -14.77 -10.25 -0.26
C LYS A 122 -15.22 -8.82 0.01
N GLY A 123 -15.10 -8.32 1.24
CA GLY A 123 -15.64 -7.01 1.63
C GLY A 123 -17.17 -7.00 1.79
N GLU A 124 -17.87 -8.06 1.37
CA GLU A 124 -19.33 -8.17 1.44
C GLU A 124 -19.78 -9.50 2.07
N ILE A 125 -21.00 -9.50 2.61
CA ILE A 125 -21.67 -10.68 3.17
C ILE A 125 -23.10 -10.76 2.62
N ARG A 126 -23.70 -11.96 2.61
CA ARG A 126 -25.09 -12.14 2.18
C ARG A 126 -26.04 -11.45 3.18
N ASP A 127 -26.95 -10.62 2.68
CA ASP A 127 -28.04 -10.07 3.46
C ASP A 127 -29.22 -11.04 3.46
N LEU A 128 -29.30 -11.88 4.50
CA LEU A 128 -30.37 -12.86 4.61
C LEU A 128 -31.77 -12.22 4.64
N LYS A 129 -31.93 -11.05 5.27
CA LYS A 129 -33.24 -10.39 5.40
C LYS A 129 -33.71 -9.88 4.04
N SER A 130 -32.86 -9.11 3.36
CA SER A 130 -33.15 -8.58 2.02
C SER A 130 -33.28 -9.69 0.98
N SER A 131 -32.44 -10.73 1.08
CA SER A 131 -32.50 -11.88 0.17
C SER A 131 -33.83 -12.62 0.27
N ARG A 132 -34.34 -12.84 1.49
CA ARG A 132 -35.65 -13.47 1.71
C ARG A 132 -36.79 -12.62 1.15
N ARG A 133 -36.77 -11.31 1.42
CA ARG A 133 -37.80 -10.38 0.92
C ARG A 133 -37.85 -10.29 -0.60
N LYS A 134 -36.69 -10.30 -1.28
CA LYS A 134 -36.61 -10.14 -2.74
C LYS A 134 -36.63 -11.46 -3.51
N GLY A 135 -36.64 -12.61 -2.83
CA GLY A 135 -36.59 -13.94 -3.46
C GLY A 135 -35.29 -14.25 -4.21
N ARG A 136 -34.26 -13.40 -4.10
CA ARG A 136 -32.96 -13.55 -4.79
C ARG A 136 -31.81 -13.20 -3.85
N PRO A 137 -30.60 -13.77 -4.03
CA PRO A 137 -29.44 -13.40 -3.22
C PRO A 137 -29.11 -11.91 -3.32
N VAL A 138 -29.02 -11.24 -2.18
CA VAL A 138 -28.60 -9.84 -2.04
C VAL A 138 -27.37 -9.80 -1.13
N SER A 139 -26.31 -9.11 -1.54
CA SER A 139 -25.15 -8.83 -0.68
C SER A 139 -25.28 -7.47 0.02
N LYS A 140 -24.57 -7.32 1.12
CA LYS A 140 -24.37 -6.06 1.83
C LYS A 140 -22.91 -5.94 2.25
N THR A 141 -22.45 -4.71 2.46
CA THR A 141 -21.10 -4.43 2.97
C THR A 141 -20.84 -5.18 4.28
N CYS A 142 -19.66 -5.79 4.40
CA CYS A 142 -19.28 -6.51 5.59
C CYS A 142 -19.12 -5.53 6.77
N PRO A 143 -19.82 -5.74 7.90
CA PRO A 143 -19.77 -4.83 9.04
C PRO A 143 -18.45 -4.90 9.83
N ARG A 144 -17.58 -5.90 9.54
CA ARG A 144 -16.30 -6.09 10.25
C ARG A 144 -15.14 -5.36 9.58
N CYS A 145 -15.12 -5.37 8.25
CA CYS A 145 -14.04 -4.75 7.47
C CYS A 145 -14.51 -3.51 6.70
N HIS A 146 -15.80 -3.17 6.77
CA HIS A 146 -16.40 -2.02 6.10
C HIS A 146 -16.08 -1.97 4.59
N GLY A 147 -16.06 -3.13 3.94
CA GLY A 147 -15.79 -3.24 2.49
C GLY A 147 -14.33 -3.52 2.11
N THR A 148 -13.37 -3.34 3.03
CA THR A 148 -11.94 -3.51 2.70
C THR A 148 -11.52 -4.97 2.46
N GLY A 149 -12.29 -5.94 2.97
CA GLY A 149 -11.90 -7.36 2.94
C GLY A 149 -10.78 -7.72 3.92
N LEU A 150 -10.19 -6.75 4.63
CA LEU A 150 -9.10 -6.93 5.57
C LEU A 150 -9.57 -6.77 7.01
N LYS A 151 -8.90 -7.46 7.95
CA LYS A 151 -9.06 -7.21 9.38
C LYS A 151 -8.42 -5.85 9.68
N PRO A 152 -9.15 -4.87 10.22
CA PRO A 152 -8.59 -3.54 10.46
C PRO A 152 -7.45 -3.60 11.47
N LEU A 153 -6.40 -2.80 11.26
CA LEU A 153 -5.40 -2.57 12.31
C LEU A 153 -6.05 -1.64 13.34
N THR A 154 -6.16 -2.07 14.59
CA THR A 154 -6.85 -1.25 15.59
C THR A 154 -5.94 -0.15 16.11
N ARG A 155 -6.47 1.06 16.29
CA ARG A 155 -5.74 2.17 16.91
C ARG A 155 -5.25 1.84 18.32
N SER A 156 -5.99 1.00 19.03
CA SER A 156 -5.54 0.43 20.30
C SER A 156 -4.24 -0.36 20.15
N ARG A 157 -4.07 -1.17 19.10
CA ARG A 157 -2.81 -1.90 18.85
C ARG A 157 -1.65 -0.93 18.66
N CYS A 158 -1.85 0.15 17.91
CA CYS A 158 -0.84 1.19 17.70
C CYS A 158 -0.49 1.91 19.01
N HIS A 159 -1.49 2.27 19.82
CA HIS A 159 -1.29 2.90 21.12
C HIS A 159 -0.46 2.02 22.06
N HIS A 160 -0.81 0.74 22.20
CA HIS A 160 -0.06 -0.21 23.04
C HIS A 160 1.38 -0.43 22.55
N ALA A 161 1.63 -0.38 21.24
CA ALA A 161 2.97 -0.54 20.70
C ALA A 161 3.88 0.64 21.07
N ILE A 162 3.37 1.87 20.98
CA ILE A 162 4.12 3.07 21.35
C ILE A 162 4.30 3.17 22.87
N LEU A 163 3.28 2.81 23.65
CA LEU A 163 3.26 2.99 25.11
C LEU A 163 4.46 2.34 25.81
N LYS A 164 5.04 1.29 25.22
CA LYS A 164 6.25 0.62 25.71
C LYS A 164 7.52 1.49 25.65
N HIS A 165 7.52 2.52 24.81
CA HIS A 165 8.70 3.32 24.50
C HIS A 165 8.49 4.82 24.76
N TYR A 166 7.25 5.31 24.66
CA TYR A 166 6.91 6.70 24.90
C TYR A 166 5.60 6.80 25.68
N PRO A 167 5.60 7.39 26.89
CA PRO A 167 4.41 7.48 27.71
C PRO A 167 3.41 8.45 27.09
N VAL A 168 2.30 7.91 26.58
CA VAL A 168 1.24 8.70 25.94
C VAL A 168 -0.13 8.28 26.46
N SER A 169 -0.89 9.26 26.97
CA SER A 169 -2.27 9.04 27.40
C SER A 169 -3.17 8.71 26.19
N GLN A 170 -4.27 7.96 26.40
CA GLN A 170 -5.22 7.68 25.33
C GLN A 170 -5.79 8.95 24.66
N PRO A 171 -6.14 10.03 25.41
CA PRO A 171 -6.62 11.25 24.78
C PRO A 171 -5.56 11.95 23.91
N THR A 172 -4.31 11.99 24.37
CA THR A 172 -3.19 12.55 23.58
C THR A 172 -2.95 11.71 22.31
N PHE A 173 -3.00 10.39 22.44
CA PHE A 173 -2.90 9.46 21.32
C PHE A 173 -4.01 9.72 20.30
N SER A 174 -5.26 9.81 20.76
CA SER A 174 -6.40 10.03 19.87
C SER A 174 -6.35 11.38 19.15
N ARG A 175 -5.83 12.43 19.80
CA ARG A 175 -5.80 13.79 19.23
C ARG A 175 -4.65 14.03 18.25
N HIS A 176 -3.48 13.46 18.52
CA HIS A 176 -2.27 13.77 17.74
C HIS A 176 -1.73 12.57 16.97
N TRP A 177 -1.65 11.41 17.61
CA TRP A 177 -1.06 10.21 17.01
C TRP A 177 -1.97 9.54 15.98
N ASN A 178 -3.30 9.59 16.15
CA ASN A 178 -4.23 9.09 15.14
C ASN A 178 -4.13 9.89 13.83
N PRO A 179 -4.25 11.24 13.82
CA PRO A 179 -4.05 12.01 12.60
C PRO A 179 -2.66 11.83 11.98
N PHE A 180 -1.61 11.77 12.80
CA PHE A 180 -0.26 11.49 12.31
C PHE A 180 -0.17 10.15 11.59
N TYR A 181 -0.77 9.09 12.15
CA TYR A 181 -0.84 7.78 11.50
C TYR A 181 -1.58 7.83 10.15
N ASP A 182 -2.69 8.57 10.11
CA ASP A 182 -3.47 8.75 8.88
C ASP A 182 -2.68 9.48 7.81
N ALA A 183 -1.86 10.46 8.20
CA ALA A 183 -0.95 11.16 7.30
C ALA A 183 0.13 10.23 6.72
N LEU A 184 0.68 9.31 7.54
CA LEU A 184 1.63 8.30 7.05
C LEU A 184 0.99 7.37 6.02
N LEU A 185 -0.24 6.90 6.26
CA LEU A 185 -0.96 6.07 5.28
C LEU A 185 -1.28 6.85 4.00
N THR A 186 -1.75 8.09 4.13
CA THR A 186 -2.06 8.97 3.00
C THR A 186 -0.80 9.23 2.17
N TRP A 187 0.36 9.39 2.80
CA TRP A 187 1.62 9.53 2.10
C TRP A 187 1.97 8.27 1.29
N CYS A 188 1.79 7.07 1.86
CA CYS A 188 2.02 5.82 1.13
C CYS A 188 1.14 5.73 -0.12
N GLU A 189 -0.16 6.04 0.01
CA GLU A 189 -1.11 6.06 -1.12
C GLU A 189 -0.74 7.11 -2.17
N ARG A 190 -0.31 8.29 -1.74
CA ARG A 190 0.17 9.35 -2.63
C ARG A 190 1.41 8.91 -3.40
N GLN A 191 2.37 8.27 -2.74
CA GLN A 191 3.57 7.75 -3.39
C GLN A 191 3.23 6.62 -4.39
N GLU A 192 2.28 5.73 -4.07
CA GLU A 192 1.75 4.73 -5.01
C GLU A 192 1.22 5.42 -6.27
N SER A 193 0.40 6.46 -6.11
CA SER A 193 -0.19 7.22 -7.22
C SER A 193 0.87 7.95 -8.07
N ILE A 194 1.91 8.52 -7.45
CA ILE A 194 2.99 9.21 -8.16
C ILE A 194 3.80 8.22 -9.00
N ALA A 195 4.12 7.05 -8.44
CA ALA A 195 4.82 5.99 -9.18
C ALA A 195 3.97 5.46 -10.34
N GLU A 196 2.66 5.28 -10.14
CA GLU A 196 1.75 4.86 -11.21
C GLU A 196 1.65 5.91 -12.33
N ALA A 197 1.56 7.19 -11.99
CA ALA A 197 1.58 8.27 -12.97
C ALA A 197 2.89 8.33 -13.76
N SER A 198 4.04 8.20 -13.09
CA SER A 198 5.35 8.16 -13.75
C SER A 198 5.49 6.96 -14.68
N TYR A 199 5.04 5.77 -14.25
CA TYR A 199 5.07 4.57 -15.09
C TYR A 199 4.18 4.71 -16.32
N ASN A 200 2.96 5.23 -16.15
CA ASN A 200 2.04 5.45 -17.25
C ASN A 200 2.59 6.47 -18.24
N LEU A 201 3.23 7.53 -17.76
CA LEU A 201 3.92 8.50 -18.62
C LEU A 201 5.00 7.81 -19.45
N VAL A 202 5.93 7.07 -18.82
CA VAL A 202 7.04 6.41 -19.52
C VAL A 202 6.53 5.38 -20.54
N THR A 203 5.52 4.59 -20.18
CA THR A 203 4.95 3.58 -21.08
C THR A 203 4.06 4.14 -22.18
N SER A 204 3.51 5.35 -22.01
CA SER A 204 2.79 6.08 -23.07
C SER A 204 3.72 6.81 -24.03
N LEU A 205 4.95 7.07 -23.60
CA LEU A 205 5.92 7.83 -24.36
C LEU A 205 6.66 7.01 -25.41
N THR A 206 6.52 5.67 -25.47
CA THR A 206 7.21 4.84 -26.47
C THR A 206 6.65 5.15 -27.86
N PRO A 207 7.34 5.95 -28.70
CA PRO A 207 6.97 6.09 -30.09
C PRO A 207 7.57 4.87 -30.79
N GLY A 208 6.84 4.27 -31.75
CA GLY A 208 7.48 3.30 -32.64
C GLY A 208 8.74 3.93 -33.24
N ILE A 209 9.91 3.42 -32.87
CA ILE A 209 11.16 3.72 -33.57
C ILE A 209 10.99 3.05 -34.94
N LYS A 210 10.42 3.81 -35.88
CA LYS A 210 10.47 3.49 -37.30
C LYS A 210 11.81 3.98 -37.80
N GLU A 211 12.78 3.07 -37.89
CA GLU A 211 13.83 3.16 -38.91
C GLU A 211 13.28 2.59 -40.22
#